data_AF-A0A0X8JL77-F1
#
_entry.id   AF-A0A0X8JL77-F1
#
_cell.length_a   1.000
_cell.length_b   1.000
_cell.length_c   1.000
_cell.angle_alpha   90.00
_cell.angle_beta   90.00
_cell.angle_gamma   90.00
#
_symmetry.space_group_name_H-M   'P 1'
#
loop_
_entity.id
_entity.type
_entity.pdbx_description
1 polymer ?
#
loop_
_entity_poly.entity_id
_entity_poly.type
_entity_poly.pdbx_seq_one_letter_code
_entity_poly.pdbx_strand_id
1 'polypeptide(L)'
;MDTLGARIRLARGKTPQGAFAALIGVSKGSLGGYERDENLPNTDVALKICRQTGFSVEWLLSGRGPMRADAAPRPQESGPPPETAAPYCARCLKLEEKLEKLEEERRELNTENRRLWKENSDLNARVARLEEQQKKGGPAGNAARDCSAA
;
A
#
# COMPACT_ATOMS: atom_id res chain seq x y z
N MET A 1 -12.69 20.87 -20.27
CA MET A 1 -11.30 21.39 -20.35
C MET A 1 -10.40 20.29 -19.79
N ASP A 2 -10.31 19.16 -20.50
CA ASP A 2 -10.10 17.90 -19.76
C ASP A 2 -8.71 17.32 -19.95
N THR A 3 -7.95 17.80 -20.93
CA THR A 3 -6.62 17.29 -21.24
C THR A 3 -5.50 18.24 -20.83
N LEU A 4 -4.29 17.68 -20.70
CA LEU A 4 -3.08 18.45 -20.39
C LEU A 4 -2.78 19.44 -21.52
N GLY A 5 -2.93 19.03 -22.78
CA GLY A 5 -2.72 19.85 -23.96
C GLY A 5 -3.65 21.06 -24.01
N ALA A 6 -4.93 20.87 -23.68
CA ALA A 6 -5.88 21.97 -23.57
C ALA A 6 -5.45 23.00 -22.48
N ARG A 7 -4.94 22.52 -21.34
CA ARG A 7 -4.42 23.40 -20.27
C ARG A 7 -3.13 24.11 -20.66
N ILE A 8 -2.22 23.45 -21.38
CA ILE A 8 -1.00 24.07 -21.92
C ILE A 8 -1.37 25.17 -22.93
N ARG A 9 -2.34 24.89 -23.81
CA ARG A 9 -2.85 25.87 -24.78
C ARG A 9 -3.50 27.07 -24.08
N LEU A 10 -4.24 26.82 -22.99
CA LEU A 10 -4.80 27.89 -22.15
C LEU A 10 -3.70 28.72 -21.49
N ALA A 11 -2.68 28.07 -20.92
CA ALA A 11 -1.56 28.74 -20.26
C ALA A 11 -0.76 29.63 -21.23
N ARG A 12 -0.55 29.17 -22.48
CA ARG A 12 0.06 29.98 -23.54
C ARG A 12 -0.80 31.21 -23.91
N GLY A 13 -2.12 31.05 -23.89
CA GLY A 13 -3.08 32.09 -24.25
C GLY A 13 -2.89 32.57 -25.70
N LYS A 14 -2.77 33.89 -25.88
CA LYS A 14 -2.66 34.55 -27.20
C LYS A 14 -1.23 34.56 -27.77
N THR A 15 -0.23 34.16 -27.00
CA THR A 15 1.17 34.13 -27.46
C THR A 15 1.33 33.12 -28.60
N PRO A 16 1.95 33.48 -29.74
CA PRO A 16 2.18 32.54 -30.82
C PRO A 16 3.00 31.31 -30.35
N GLN A 17 2.69 30.12 -30.86
CA GLN A 17 3.38 28.88 -30.46
C GLN A 17 4.90 28.98 -30.61
N GLY A 18 5.40 29.58 -31.70
CA GLY A 18 6.84 29.73 -31.90
C GLY A 18 7.52 30.59 -30.82
N ALA A 19 6.89 31.71 -30.46
CA ALA A 19 7.41 32.61 -29.42
C ALA A 19 7.36 31.95 -28.03
N PHE A 20 6.27 31.27 -27.71
CA PHE A 20 6.14 30.58 -26.42
C PHE A 20 7.08 29.37 -26.31
N ALA A 21 7.25 28.62 -27.40
CA ALA A 21 8.19 27.49 -27.46
C ALA A 21 9.63 27.96 -27.21
N ALA A 22 10.04 29.07 -27.83
CA ALA A 22 11.35 29.68 -27.56
C ALA A 22 11.50 30.10 -26.09
N LEU A 23 10.46 30.68 -25.48
CA LEU A 23 10.47 31.12 -24.08
C LEU A 23 10.66 29.95 -23.09
N ILE A 24 10.07 28.79 -23.37
CA ILE A 24 10.21 27.58 -22.52
C ILE A 24 11.35 26.66 -22.98
N GLY A 25 12.09 27.04 -24.03
CA GLY A 25 13.26 26.31 -24.53
C GLY A 25 12.95 24.99 -25.23
N VAL A 26 11.87 24.93 -26.02
CA VAL A 26 11.48 23.76 -26.83
C VAL A 26 11.23 24.16 -28.29
N SER A 27 11.13 23.18 -29.18
CA SER A 27 10.75 23.45 -30.58
C SER A 27 9.25 23.77 -30.70
N LYS A 28 8.87 24.55 -31.73
CA LYS A 28 7.45 24.81 -32.06
C LYS A 28 6.67 23.51 -32.27
N GLY A 29 7.30 22.50 -32.90
CA GLY A 29 6.70 21.19 -33.11
C GLY A 29 6.40 20.46 -31.81
N SER A 30 7.35 20.46 -30.86
CA SER A 30 7.18 19.88 -29.53
C SER A 30 6.01 20.52 -28.78
N LEU A 31 5.97 21.85 -28.72
CA LEU A 31 4.84 22.56 -28.10
C LEU A 31 3.51 22.24 -28.78
N GLY A 32 3.50 22.16 -30.12
CA GLY A 32 2.31 21.74 -30.87
C GLY A 32 1.85 20.33 -30.53
N GLY A 33 2.77 19.38 -30.38
CA GLY A 33 2.48 18.02 -29.95
C GLY A 33 1.94 17.96 -28.52
N TYR A 34 2.46 18.78 -27.61
CA TYR A 34 1.92 18.90 -26.25
C TYR A 34 0.48 19.42 -26.25
N GLU A 35 0.19 20.48 -27.02
CA GLU A 35 -1.16 21.07 -27.09
C GLU A 35 -2.22 20.16 -27.72
N ARG A 36 -1.79 19.17 -28.51
CA ARG A 36 -2.67 18.14 -29.11
C ARG A 36 -2.66 16.82 -28.35
N ASP A 37 -2.01 16.77 -27.18
CA ASP A 37 -1.88 15.56 -26.36
C ASP A 37 -1.19 14.38 -27.07
N GLU A 38 -0.39 14.65 -28.12
CA GLU A 38 0.38 13.63 -28.85
C GLU A 38 1.63 13.21 -28.07
N ASN A 39 2.18 14.14 -27.28
CA ASN A 39 3.37 13.92 -26.45
C ASN A 39 3.16 14.57 -25.09
N LEU A 40 3.81 14.03 -24.07
CA LEU A 40 3.83 14.64 -22.74
C LEU A 40 5.07 15.54 -22.59
N PRO A 41 4.93 16.75 -22.01
CA PRO A 41 6.09 17.52 -21.60
C PRO A 41 6.81 16.79 -20.47
N ASN A 42 8.14 16.84 -20.47
CA ASN A 42 8.88 16.43 -19.28
C ASN A 42 8.67 17.42 -18.13
N THR A 43 9.11 17.04 -16.93
CA THR A 43 8.93 17.84 -15.71
C THR A 43 9.52 19.25 -15.86
N ASP A 44 10.71 19.39 -16.44
CA ASP A 44 11.37 20.68 -16.66
C ASP A 44 10.55 21.62 -17.54
N VAL A 45 9.99 21.11 -18.64
CA VAL A 45 9.13 21.89 -19.54
C VAL A 45 7.84 22.30 -18.83
N ALA A 46 7.21 21.40 -18.07
CA ALA A 46 6.01 21.72 -17.30
C ALA A 46 6.27 22.83 -16.26
N LEU A 47 7.41 22.77 -15.56
CA LEU A 47 7.81 23.80 -14.60
C LEU A 47 8.11 25.14 -15.29
N LYS A 48 8.77 25.13 -16.46
CA LYS A 48 9.01 26.34 -17.25
C LYS A 48 7.70 26.98 -17.71
N ILE A 49 6.73 26.19 -18.18
CA ILE A 49 5.39 26.70 -18.53
C ILE A 49 4.76 27.40 -17.34
N CYS A 50 4.75 26.78 -16.15
CA CYS A 50 4.16 27.36 -14.94
C CYS A 50 4.86 28.68 -14.55
N ARG A 51 6.20 28.71 -14.55
CA ARG A 51 7.00 29.91 -14.23
C ARG A 51 6.71 31.07 -15.18
N GLN A 52 6.55 30.80 -16.48
CA GLN A 52 6.31 31.85 -17.47
C GLN A 52 4.88 32.38 -17.49
N THR A 53 3.92 31.60 -16.99
CA THR A 53 2.49 31.89 -17.13
C THR A 53 1.79 32.18 -15.81
N GLY A 54 2.43 31.86 -14.67
CA GLY A 54 1.90 32.03 -13.32
C GLY A 54 0.82 31.00 -12.95
N PHE A 55 0.63 29.96 -13.76
CA PHE A 55 -0.30 28.88 -13.42
C PHE A 55 0.29 27.93 -12.40
N SER A 56 -0.57 27.31 -11.60
CA SER A 56 -0.19 26.26 -10.65
C SER A 56 0.25 25.00 -11.39
N VAL A 57 1.31 24.36 -10.88
CA VAL A 57 1.77 23.06 -11.38
C VAL A 57 0.71 21.99 -11.16
N GLU A 58 0.05 21.99 -9.99
CA GLU A 58 -1.03 21.05 -9.68
C GLU A 58 -2.16 21.19 -10.71
N TRP A 59 -2.58 22.42 -10.99
CA TRP A 59 -3.63 22.69 -11.95
C TRP A 59 -3.21 22.29 -13.38
N LEU A 60 -1.99 22.63 -13.79
CA LEU A 60 -1.50 22.28 -15.12
C LEU A 60 -1.49 20.75 -15.31
N LEU A 61 -0.97 19.99 -14.35
CA LEU A 61 -0.80 18.55 -14.49
C LEU A 61 -2.09 17.75 -14.25
N SER A 62 -2.85 18.12 -13.22
CA SER A 62 -4.02 17.33 -12.78
C SER A 62 -5.38 17.93 -13.18
N GLY A 63 -5.42 19.20 -13.56
CA GLY A 63 -6.67 19.94 -13.76
C GLY A 63 -7.41 20.28 -12.46
N ARG A 64 -6.85 19.96 -11.29
CA ARG A 64 -7.42 20.23 -9.98
C ARG A 64 -6.72 21.40 -9.29
N GLY A 65 -7.37 21.94 -8.26
CA GLY A 65 -6.80 23.01 -7.45
C GLY A 65 -6.88 24.40 -8.12
N PRO A 66 -6.27 25.41 -7.48
CA PRO A 66 -6.31 26.79 -7.95
C PRO A 66 -5.54 26.94 -9.27
N MET A 67 -6.13 27.63 -10.24
CA MET A 67 -5.50 27.87 -11.55
C MET A 67 -4.18 28.63 -11.43
N ARG A 68 -4.12 29.62 -10.55
CA ARG A 68 -2.95 30.48 -10.37
C ARG A 68 -2.17 30.07 -9.12
N ALA A 69 -0.85 30.17 -9.20
CA ALA A 69 0.04 29.81 -8.09
C ALA A 69 -0.09 30.77 -6.88
N ASP A 70 -0.50 32.02 -7.12
CA ASP A 70 -0.73 33.05 -6.11
C ASP A 70 -2.14 33.00 -5.48
N ALA A 71 -3.11 32.40 -6.18
CA ALA A 71 -4.46 32.16 -5.67
C ALA A 71 -4.54 30.92 -4.75
N ALA A 72 -3.50 30.09 -4.74
CA ALA A 72 -3.38 29.07 -3.71
C ALA A 72 -3.19 29.77 -2.36
N PRO A 73 -3.97 29.43 -1.32
CA PRO A 73 -3.46 29.60 0.04
C PRO A 73 -2.08 28.96 0.02
N ARG A 74 -1.02 29.75 0.27
CA ARG A 74 0.33 29.20 0.46
C ARG A 74 0.14 27.95 1.31
N PRO A 75 0.72 26.80 0.93
CA PRO A 75 0.71 25.65 1.83
C PRO A 75 1.15 26.21 3.16
N GLN A 76 0.22 26.22 4.11
CA GLN A 76 0.62 26.15 5.48
C GLN A 76 1.47 24.89 5.43
N GLU A 77 2.80 25.05 5.54
CA GLU A 77 3.60 23.99 6.10
C GLU A 77 2.78 23.59 7.31
N SER A 78 2.10 22.46 7.21
CA SER A 78 1.50 21.84 8.35
C SER A 78 2.70 21.51 9.20
N GLY A 79 3.12 22.47 10.02
CA GLY A 79 3.83 22.20 11.24
C GLY A 79 3.07 21.08 11.96
N PRO A 80 3.76 20.32 12.81
CA PRO A 80 3.16 19.18 13.49
C PRO A 80 1.75 19.56 13.95
N PRO A 81 0.72 18.74 13.61
CA PRO A 81 -0.67 19.11 13.79
C PRO A 81 -0.86 19.64 15.22
N PRO A 82 -1.67 20.71 15.40
CA PRO A 82 -1.85 21.28 16.72
C PRO A 82 -2.27 20.18 17.68
N GLU A 83 -1.49 20.01 18.76
CA GLU A 83 -1.67 19.00 19.81
C GLU A 83 -3.01 19.09 20.56
N THR A 84 -3.92 19.96 20.13
CA THR A 84 -5.28 20.03 20.63
C THR A 84 -6.17 19.08 19.85
N ALA A 85 -6.23 17.84 20.36
CA ALA A 85 -7.16 16.77 20.07
C ALA A 85 -8.48 17.24 19.44
N ALA A 86 -8.62 17.06 18.12
CA ALA A 86 -9.93 16.81 17.55
C ALA A 86 -10.40 15.46 18.12
N PRO A 87 -11.63 15.35 18.66
CA PRO A 87 -12.14 14.05 19.06
C PRO A 87 -12.13 13.15 17.82
N TYR A 88 -11.42 12.02 17.92
CA TYR A 88 -11.36 11.01 16.88
C TYR A 88 -12.76 10.76 16.31
N CYS A 89 -12.89 10.78 14.98
CA CYS A 89 -14.21 10.61 14.36
C CYS A 89 -14.79 9.23 14.75
N ALA A 90 -16.11 9.08 14.73
CA ALA A 90 -16.77 7.83 15.15
C ALA A 90 -16.27 6.56 14.43
N ARG A 91 -15.69 6.71 13.23
CA ARG A 91 -15.03 5.61 12.52
C ARG A 91 -13.71 5.19 13.17
N CYS A 92 -12.91 6.14 13.67
CA CYS A 92 -11.65 5.88 14.35
C CYS A 92 -11.87 5.11 15.65
N LEU A 93 -12.81 5.55 16.49
CA LEU A 93 -13.17 4.86 17.75
C LEU A 93 -13.60 3.39 17.50
N LYS A 94 -14.42 3.16 16.48
CA LYS A 94 -14.84 1.79 16.10
C LYS A 94 -13.69 0.94 15.58
N LEU A 95 -12.67 1.55 14.97
CA LEU A 95 -11.49 0.82 14.50
C LEU A 95 -10.58 0.47 15.67
N GLU A 96 -10.40 1.37 16.63
CA GLU A 96 -9.64 1.12 17.86
C GLU A 96 -10.25 -0.01 18.68
N GLU A 97 -11.57 0.01 18.91
CA GLU A 97 -12.26 -1.07 19.62
C GLU A 97 -12.10 -2.43 18.92
N LYS A 98 -12.18 -2.44 17.57
CA LYS A 98 -11.95 -3.66 16.79
C LYS A 98 -10.50 -4.13 16.88
N LEU A 99 -9.55 -3.20 16.92
CA LEU A 99 -8.14 -3.53 17.04
C LEU A 99 -7.86 -4.18 18.39
N GLU A 100 -8.38 -3.61 19.48
CA GLU A 100 -8.25 -4.19 20.83
C GLU A 100 -8.82 -5.60 20.91
N LYS A 101 -10.01 -5.83 20.35
CA LYS A 101 -10.62 -7.17 20.27
C LYS A 101 -9.76 -8.17 19.51
N LEU A 102 -9.24 -7.78 18.35
CA LEU A 102 -8.36 -8.65 17.55
C LEU A 102 -7.04 -8.93 18.27
N GLU A 103 -6.50 -7.97 19.02
CA GLU A 103 -5.29 -8.18 19.81
C GLU A 103 -5.52 -9.16 20.96
N GLU A 104 -6.68 -9.08 21.63
CA GLU A 104 -7.08 -10.02 22.67
C GLU A 104 -7.24 -11.44 22.12
N GLU A 105 -8.03 -11.61 21.04
CA GLU A 105 -8.18 -12.89 20.34
C GLU A 105 -6.84 -13.47 19.91
N ARG A 106 -5.93 -12.64 19.39
CA ARG A 106 -4.58 -13.07 19.01
C ARG A 106 -3.77 -13.54 20.21
N ARG A 107 -3.89 -12.88 21.36
CA ARG A 107 -3.21 -13.30 22.60
C ARG A 107 -3.74 -14.65 23.06
N GLU A 108 -5.06 -14.82 23.11
CA GLU A 108 -5.70 -16.08 23.49
C GLU A 108 -5.27 -17.22 22.56
N LEU A 109 -5.39 -17.03 21.24
CA LEU A 109 -4.94 -18.01 20.25
C LEU A 109 -3.46 -18.36 20.41
N ASN A 110 -2.59 -17.38 20.74
CA ASN A 110 -1.18 -17.68 20.99
C ASN A 110 -0.97 -18.53 22.24
N THR A 111 -1.73 -18.27 23.31
CA THR A 111 -1.66 -19.08 24.53
C THR A 111 -2.13 -20.50 24.30
N GLU A 112 -3.25 -20.67 23.58
CA GLU A 112 -3.78 -21.98 23.23
C GLU A 112 -2.84 -22.72 22.28
N ASN A 113 -2.26 -22.03 21.30
CA ASN A 113 -1.27 -22.63 20.40
C ASN A 113 -0.06 -23.17 21.17
N ARG A 114 0.48 -22.42 22.16
CA ARG A 114 1.57 -22.88 23.02
C ARG A 114 1.16 -24.11 23.84
N ARG A 115 -0.06 -24.13 24.37
CA ARG A 115 -0.60 -25.26 25.13
C ARG A 115 -0.72 -26.51 24.25
N LEU A 116 -1.35 -26.38 23.10
CA LEU A 116 -1.50 -27.47 22.12
C LEU A 116 -0.15 -27.99 21.66
N TRP A 117 0.85 -27.12 21.45
CA TRP A 117 2.22 -27.55 21.15
C TRP A 117 2.82 -28.46 22.22
N LYS A 118 2.62 -28.12 23.50
CA LYS A 118 3.10 -28.94 24.62
C LYS A 118 2.36 -30.28 24.67
N GLU A 119 1.03 -30.25 24.60
CA GLU A 119 0.21 -31.47 24.61
C GLU A 119 0.54 -32.38 23.42
N ASN A 120 0.76 -31.81 22.24
CA ASN A 120 1.15 -32.55 21.03
C ASN A 120 2.55 -33.18 21.20
N SER A 121 3.51 -32.46 21.79
CA SER A 121 4.82 -33.01 22.15
C SER A 121 4.72 -34.19 23.13
N ASP A 122 3.91 -34.05 24.18
CA ASP A 122 3.69 -35.10 25.18
C ASP A 122 2.99 -36.33 24.58
N LEU A 123 2.01 -36.13 23.72
CA LEU A 123 1.30 -37.19 23.00
C LEU A 123 2.24 -37.93 22.04
N ASN A 124 3.04 -37.21 21.25
CA ASN A 124 4.04 -37.83 20.38
C ASN A 124 5.04 -38.68 21.18
N ALA A 125 5.48 -38.21 22.35
CA ALA A 125 6.35 -38.99 23.23
C ALA A 125 5.65 -40.25 23.79
N ARG A 126 4.36 -40.18 24.09
CA ARG A 126 3.56 -41.36 24.52
C ARG A 126 3.39 -42.36 23.39
N VAL A 127 3.06 -41.89 22.19
CA VAL A 127 2.92 -42.73 20.99
C VAL A 127 4.24 -43.47 20.72
N ALA A 128 5.38 -42.77 20.73
CA ALA A 128 6.69 -43.40 20.55
C ALA A 128 6.96 -44.52 21.57
N ARG A 129 6.63 -44.31 22.86
CA ARG A 129 6.79 -45.36 23.89
C ARG A 129 5.88 -46.57 23.66
N LEU A 130 4.62 -46.35 23.27
CA LEU A 130 3.68 -47.43 22.99
C LEU A 130 4.08 -48.22 21.74
N GLU A 131 4.55 -47.53 20.69
CA GLU A 131 5.10 -48.17 19.50
C GLU A 131 6.33 -49.04 19.83
N GLU A 132 7.23 -48.57 20.70
CA GLU A 132 8.34 -49.39 21.19
C GLU A 132 7.88 -50.61 21.99
N GLN A 133 6.85 -50.47 22.83
CA GLN A 133 6.29 -51.60 23.59
C GLN A 133 5.62 -52.62 22.68
N GLN A 134 4.91 -52.18 21.63
CA GLN A 134 4.33 -53.08 20.63
C GLN A 134 5.41 -53.80 19.80
N LYS A 135 6.50 -53.10 19.42
CA LYS A 135 7.67 -53.71 18.77
C LYS A 135 8.35 -54.76 19.66
N LYS A 136 8.40 -54.53 20.98
CA LYS A 136 8.94 -55.50 21.96
C LYS A 136 7.95 -56.62 22.31
N GLY A 137 6.64 -56.39 22.13
CA GLY A 137 5.56 -57.27 22.54
C GLY A 137 4.92 -58.13 21.44
N GLY A 138 5.38 -58.05 20.19
CA GLY A 138 4.85 -58.88 19.09
C GLY A 138 5.91 -59.69 18.34
N PRO A 139 5.67 -60.97 17.98
CA PRO A 139 5.03 -62.05 18.72
C PRO A 139 6.07 -63.11 19.14
N ALA A 140 6.36 -63.21 20.45
CA ALA A 140 6.85 -64.46 21.04
C ALA A 140 5.63 -65.23 21.56
N GLY A 141 4.94 -65.94 20.67
CA GLY A 141 3.68 -66.61 21.05
C GLY A 141 2.98 -67.33 19.91
N ASN A 142 3.69 -68.18 19.17
CA ASN A 142 3.10 -69.36 18.52
C ASN A 142 4.22 -70.33 18.10
N ALA A 143 4.87 -70.92 19.10
CA ALA A 143 5.80 -72.03 18.91
C ALA A 143 5.74 -72.96 20.13
N ALA A 144 4.58 -73.57 20.38
CA ALA A 144 4.43 -74.76 21.23
C ALA A 144 2.97 -75.23 21.28
N ARG A 145 2.44 -75.72 20.15
CA ARG A 145 1.32 -76.68 20.15
C ARG A 145 1.48 -77.63 18.97
N ASP A 146 2.53 -78.45 19.06
CA ASP A 146 2.60 -79.76 18.42
C ASP A 146 3.60 -80.60 19.23
N CYS A 147 3.09 -81.39 20.18
CA CYS A 147 3.59 -82.72 20.57
C CYS A 147 2.87 -83.27 21.81
N SER A 148 2.28 -84.46 21.65
CA SER A 148 1.69 -85.37 22.65
C SER A 148 0.32 -84.99 23.25
N ALA A 149 -0.70 -85.85 23.32
CA ALA A 149 -0.78 -87.30 23.09
C ALA A 149 -2.27 -87.72 22.98
N ALA A 150 -2.57 -88.64 22.04
CA ALA A 150 -3.47 -89.81 22.16
C ALA A 150 -3.71 -90.41 20.77
#